data_AF-A0A448VKQ7-F1
#
_entry.id   AF-A0A448VKQ7-F1
#
_cell.length_a   1.000
_cell.length_b   1.000
_cell.length_c   1.000
_cell.angle_alpha   90.00
_cell.angle_beta   90.00
_cell.angle_gamma   90.00
#
_symmetry.space_group_name_H-M   'P 1'
#
loop_
_entity.id
_entity.type
_entity.pdbx_description
1 polymer ?
#
loop_
_entity_poly.entity_id
_entity_poly.type
_entity_poly.pdbx_seq_one_letter_code
_entity_poly.pdbx_strand_id
1 'polypeptide(L)'
;MTYYADIKKIQDTASRRRTVEGLQRLRRALAEQIPTRTVSDTLLLATWNIREFDSGKYGYRSEEAYYYIAEILNHFDLISIQEVRDGLYPLQHLQRLLGDNWQFLVTDVTLGTSGNSERMAYLYDRRKVSFTGLAAELVLPKDKNAEQEPLQLARSPYVAGFKAGWAYLTLATVHIYYGKGVAVDPRRFDEIKSFSRTIAKHAAKLSGAPQYKPGAEVKPDNLIMLGDFNIFNRSDVTMQAITEAGFVVPEELKTIPGSNVAKDRHYDQIAYYKQLAKLKPTGRAGVFDFFEHVYRLEDEAAYARERETKPGRSFKDWRTYRMSDHLPMWIELGIDDSDTYLSGLK
;
A
#
# COMPACT_ATOMS: atom_id res chain seq x y z
N MET A 1 7.88 3.93 -15.91
CA MET A 1 8.01 5.41 -16.03
C MET A 1 8.23 5.82 -17.48
N THR A 2 7.98 7.09 -17.83
CA THR A 2 8.19 7.64 -19.20
C THR A 2 9.45 8.49 -19.36
N TYR A 3 10.05 8.94 -18.25
CA TYR A 3 11.23 9.80 -18.25
C TYR A 3 12.31 9.28 -17.29
N TYR A 4 13.53 9.12 -17.82
CA TYR A 4 14.69 8.60 -17.07
C TYR A 4 15.92 9.48 -17.22
N ALA A 5 15.78 10.73 -17.70
CA ALA A 5 16.94 11.52 -18.11
C ALA A 5 17.93 11.77 -16.97
N ASP A 6 17.48 11.72 -15.73
CA ASP A 6 18.30 11.94 -14.56
C ASP A 6 19.16 10.73 -14.18
N ILE A 7 18.96 9.55 -14.78
CA ILE A 7 19.88 8.40 -14.63
C ILE A 7 21.29 8.77 -15.06
N LYS A 8 21.45 9.67 -16.05
CA LYS A 8 22.77 10.14 -16.49
C LYS A 8 23.55 10.86 -15.38
N LYS A 9 22.86 11.35 -14.34
CA LYS A 9 23.46 12.02 -13.19
C LYS A 9 24.11 11.05 -12.20
N ILE A 10 23.83 9.74 -12.30
CA ILE A 10 24.56 8.71 -11.56
C ILE A 10 26.02 8.71 -12.06
N GLN A 11 26.93 9.21 -11.23
CA GLN A 11 28.34 9.43 -11.58
C GLN A 11 29.11 8.11 -11.71
N ASP A 12 28.86 7.18 -10.79
CA ASP A 12 29.47 5.86 -10.85
C ASP A 12 28.94 5.09 -12.06
N THR A 13 29.83 4.82 -13.02
CA THR A 13 29.44 4.22 -14.30
C THR A 13 28.99 2.76 -14.14
N ALA A 14 29.54 2.03 -13.17
CA ALA A 14 29.13 0.66 -12.90
C ALA A 14 27.73 0.62 -12.28
N SER A 15 27.46 1.43 -11.26
CA SER A 15 26.13 1.59 -10.68
C SER A 15 25.11 2.06 -11.71
N ARG A 16 25.47 3.05 -12.55
CA ARG A 16 24.58 3.53 -13.63
C ARG A 16 24.23 2.42 -14.62
N ARG A 17 25.23 1.65 -15.09
CA ARG A 17 25.01 0.52 -16.00
C ARG A 17 24.08 -0.52 -15.37
N ARG A 18 24.38 -0.92 -14.13
CA ARG A 18 23.57 -1.88 -13.37
C ARG A 18 22.13 -1.39 -13.17
N THR A 19 21.95 -0.11 -12.85
CA THR A 19 20.63 0.54 -12.74
C THR A 19 19.84 0.41 -14.04
N VAL A 20 20.46 0.70 -15.19
CA VAL A 20 19.80 0.59 -16.51
C VAL A 20 19.41 -0.85 -16.82
N GLU A 21 20.33 -1.80 -16.62
CA GLU A 21 20.06 -3.22 -16.86
C GLU A 21 18.96 -3.76 -15.94
N GLY A 22 18.95 -3.35 -14.67
CA GLY A 22 17.91 -3.67 -13.70
C GLY A 22 16.54 -3.11 -14.10
N LEU A 23 16.49 -1.85 -14.54
CA LEU A 23 15.26 -1.24 -15.05
C LEU A 23 14.73 -1.94 -16.29
N GLN A 24 15.60 -2.39 -17.21
CA GLN A 24 15.19 -3.17 -18.37
C GLN A 24 14.57 -4.52 -17.98
N ARG A 25 15.11 -5.19 -16.95
CA ARG A 25 14.51 -6.42 -16.39
C ARG A 25 13.16 -6.12 -15.74
N LEU A 26 13.09 -5.12 -14.86
CA LEU A 26 11.84 -4.72 -14.19
C LEU A 26 10.75 -4.34 -15.18
N ARG A 27 11.04 -3.53 -16.19
CA ARG A 27 10.04 -3.10 -17.18
C ARG A 27 9.41 -4.27 -17.92
N ARG A 28 10.21 -5.26 -18.32
CA ARG A 28 9.69 -6.47 -18.97
C ARG A 28 8.82 -7.27 -18.01
N ALA A 29 9.32 -7.54 -16.81
CA ALA A 29 8.60 -8.31 -15.81
C ALA A 29 7.28 -7.67 -15.38
N LEU A 30 7.27 -6.34 -15.17
CA LEU A 30 6.08 -5.60 -14.78
C LEU A 30 5.02 -5.63 -15.91
N ALA A 31 5.44 -5.49 -17.17
CA ALA A 31 4.53 -5.59 -18.31
C ALA A 31 3.94 -7.00 -18.51
N GLU A 32 4.69 -8.04 -18.12
CA GLU A 32 4.25 -9.43 -18.19
C GLU A 32 3.34 -9.84 -17.02
N GLN A 33 3.61 -9.33 -15.81
CA GLN A 33 2.99 -9.82 -14.56
C GLN A 33 1.87 -8.93 -14.04
N ILE A 34 1.85 -7.65 -14.41
CA ILE A 34 0.85 -6.68 -13.96
C ILE A 34 0.07 -6.18 -15.18
N PRO A 35 -1.27 -6.10 -15.11
CA PRO A 35 -2.07 -5.52 -16.17
C PRO A 35 -1.58 -4.13 -16.58
N THR A 36 -1.72 -3.82 -17.86
CA THR A 36 -1.44 -2.46 -18.33
C THR A 36 -2.49 -1.50 -17.79
N ARG A 37 -2.04 -0.35 -17.27
CA ARG A 37 -2.92 0.74 -16.83
C ARG A 37 -3.78 1.21 -17.99
N THR A 38 -5.09 1.18 -17.80
CA THR A 38 -6.05 1.81 -18.72
C THR A 38 -6.19 3.30 -18.41
N VAL A 39 -6.90 4.08 -19.23
CA VAL A 39 -7.19 5.49 -18.92
C VAL A 39 -8.45 5.60 -18.05
N SER A 40 -9.52 4.89 -18.44
CA SER A 40 -10.87 5.05 -17.89
C SER A 40 -11.48 3.77 -17.31
N ASP A 41 -11.00 2.58 -17.72
CA ASP A 41 -11.79 1.36 -17.56
C ASP A 41 -11.48 0.64 -16.25
N THR A 42 -10.21 0.68 -15.84
CA THR A 42 -9.69 -0.04 -14.68
C THR A 42 -8.81 0.85 -13.79
N LEU A 43 -8.80 0.51 -12.51
CA LEU A 43 -7.95 1.06 -11.46
C LEU A 43 -7.04 -0.05 -10.93
N LEU A 44 -5.73 0.17 -10.98
CA LEU A 44 -4.74 -0.68 -10.31
C LEU A 44 -4.43 -0.10 -8.93
N LEU A 45 -4.97 -0.74 -7.88
CA LEU A 45 -4.79 -0.38 -6.48
C LEU A 45 -3.71 -1.26 -5.85
N ALA A 46 -2.74 -0.67 -5.17
CA ALA A 46 -1.68 -1.41 -4.48
C ALA A 46 -1.50 -0.97 -3.02
N THR A 47 -0.88 -1.85 -2.24
CA THR A 47 -0.32 -1.55 -0.92
C THR A 47 1.11 -2.06 -0.84
N TRP A 48 2.00 -1.27 -0.23
CA TRP A 48 3.39 -1.65 -0.05
C TRP A 48 3.97 -1.06 1.23
N ASN A 49 4.29 -1.94 2.19
CA ASN A 49 5.21 -1.58 3.27
C ASN A 49 6.62 -1.43 2.68
N ILE A 50 7.17 -0.21 2.68
CA ILE A 50 8.54 0.05 2.23
C ILE A 50 9.42 0.16 3.47
N ARG A 51 10.07 -0.95 3.81
CA ARG A 51 10.86 -1.12 5.03
C ARG A 51 11.69 0.11 5.38
N GLU A 52 11.45 0.69 6.55
CA GLU A 52 12.25 1.79 7.11
C GLU A 52 12.50 2.89 6.07
N PHE A 53 11.45 3.43 5.44
CA PHE A 53 11.58 4.25 4.23
C PHE A 53 12.42 5.52 4.48
N ASP A 54 13.71 5.39 4.18
CA ASP A 54 14.81 6.33 4.37
C ASP A 54 15.06 6.82 5.82
N SER A 55 15.02 5.91 6.80
CA SER A 55 15.39 6.22 8.20
C SER A 55 16.88 6.47 8.45
N GLY A 56 17.76 6.23 7.47
CA GLY A 56 19.22 6.35 7.60
C GLY A 56 19.88 5.28 8.50
N LYS A 57 19.13 4.59 9.36
CA LYS A 57 19.61 3.56 10.30
C LYS A 57 20.46 2.48 9.65
N TYR A 58 20.06 2.03 8.46
CA TYR A 58 20.75 1.02 7.66
C TYR A 58 21.41 1.61 6.40
N GLY A 59 21.57 2.94 6.32
CA GLY A 59 22.06 3.69 5.18
C GLY A 59 20.92 4.13 4.24
N TYR A 60 20.96 5.36 3.75
CA TYR A 60 19.96 5.92 2.82
C TYR A 60 19.91 5.17 1.50
N ARG A 61 18.73 5.09 0.87
CA ARG A 61 18.58 4.49 -0.46
C ARG A 61 19.39 5.25 -1.50
N SER A 62 19.99 4.51 -2.43
CA SER A 62 20.67 5.10 -3.58
C SER A 62 19.66 5.50 -4.65
N GLU A 63 20.09 6.32 -5.61
CA GLU A 63 19.28 6.65 -6.80
C GLU A 63 18.82 5.36 -7.52
N GLU A 64 19.67 4.33 -7.59
CA GLU A 64 19.30 3.04 -8.18
C GLU A 64 18.05 2.44 -7.51
N ALA A 65 18.02 2.38 -6.17
CA ALA A 65 16.88 1.87 -5.42
C ALA A 65 15.63 2.74 -5.67
N TYR A 66 15.78 4.06 -5.68
CA TYR A 66 14.68 4.98 -5.98
C TYR A 66 14.12 4.79 -7.38
N TYR A 67 14.95 4.58 -8.40
CA TYR A 67 14.50 4.28 -9.75
C TYR A 67 13.73 2.96 -9.83
N TYR A 68 14.17 1.91 -9.14
CA TYR A 68 13.42 0.65 -9.10
C TYR A 68 12.08 0.79 -8.37
N ILE A 69 12.05 1.45 -7.21
CA ILE A 69 10.81 1.71 -6.46
C ILE A 69 9.85 2.55 -7.31
N ALA A 70 10.32 3.63 -7.93
CA ALA A 70 9.52 4.47 -8.80
C ALA A 70 9.00 3.70 -10.03
N GLU A 71 9.81 2.81 -10.62
CA GLU A 71 9.37 2.00 -11.76
C GLU A 71 8.21 1.07 -11.39
N ILE A 72 8.30 0.43 -10.22
CA ILE A 72 7.25 -0.44 -9.68
C ILE A 72 5.99 0.38 -9.39
N LEU A 73 6.12 1.48 -8.64
CA LEU A 73 4.98 2.33 -8.28
C LEU A 73 4.25 2.90 -9.50
N ASN A 74 4.97 3.21 -10.58
CA ASN A 74 4.40 3.77 -11.81
C ASN A 74 3.42 2.82 -12.53
N HIS A 75 3.42 1.52 -12.21
CA HIS A 75 2.50 0.53 -12.78
C HIS A 75 1.14 0.50 -12.09
N PHE A 76 0.98 1.20 -10.97
CA PHE A 76 -0.28 1.34 -10.26
C PHE A 76 -0.86 2.75 -10.43
N ASP A 77 -2.14 2.93 -10.07
CA ASP A 77 -2.84 4.21 -10.14
C ASP A 77 -2.98 4.88 -8.77
N LEU A 78 -3.13 4.08 -7.72
CA LEU A 78 -3.32 4.48 -6.33
C LEU A 78 -2.62 3.45 -5.44
N ILE A 79 -1.73 3.93 -4.56
CA ILE A 79 -0.88 3.08 -3.72
C ILE A 79 -0.95 3.56 -2.28
N SER A 80 -1.19 2.66 -1.32
CA SER A 80 -0.88 2.91 0.08
C SER A 80 0.55 2.50 0.40
N ILE A 81 1.28 3.37 1.09
CA ILE A 81 2.67 3.15 1.50
C ILE A 81 2.75 3.22 3.02
N GLN A 82 3.31 2.18 3.63
CA GLN A 82 3.58 2.12 5.08
C GLN A 82 5.09 2.29 5.35
N GLU A 83 5.43 2.50 6.62
CA GLU A 83 6.81 2.74 7.10
C GLU A 83 7.52 3.96 6.50
N VAL A 84 6.75 4.95 6.05
CA VAL A 84 7.31 6.28 5.76
C VAL A 84 7.83 6.87 7.07
N ARG A 85 9.09 7.31 7.11
CA ARG A 85 9.68 7.85 8.33
C ARG A 85 9.25 9.31 8.56
N ASP A 86 9.85 9.95 9.55
CA ASP A 86 9.56 11.32 9.94
C ASP A 86 9.79 12.33 8.79
N GLY A 87 10.85 12.13 8.00
CA GLY A 87 11.21 12.94 6.84
C GLY A 87 10.37 12.65 5.58
N LEU A 88 9.95 13.71 4.89
CA LEU A 88 9.19 13.61 3.63
C LEU A 88 10.06 13.49 2.37
N TYR A 89 11.38 13.58 2.51
CA TYR A 89 12.32 13.43 1.38
C TYR A 89 12.01 12.23 0.48
N PRO A 90 11.82 10.99 0.99
CA PRO A 90 11.53 9.83 0.15
C PRO A 90 10.28 10.00 -0.72
N LEU A 91 9.18 10.50 -0.16
CA LEU A 91 7.94 10.73 -0.91
C LEU A 91 8.10 11.84 -1.94
N GLN A 92 8.74 12.95 -1.57
CA GLN A 92 9.01 14.06 -2.49
C GLN A 92 9.97 13.66 -3.62
N HIS A 93 10.95 12.80 -3.33
CA HIS A 93 11.87 12.27 -4.32
C HIS A 93 11.15 11.33 -5.29
N LEU A 94 10.34 10.40 -4.80
CA LEU A 94 9.49 9.56 -5.65
C LEU A 94 8.56 10.41 -6.53
N GLN A 95 7.91 11.43 -5.97
CA GLN A 95 7.03 12.32 -6.72
C GLN A 95 7.78 13.00 -7.89
N ARG A 96 9.02 13.47 -7.67
CA ARG A 96 9.85 14.05 -8.74
C ARG A 96 10.21 13.05 -9.82
N LEU A 97 10.54 11.81 -9.45
CA LEU A 97 10.87 10.75 -10.42
C LEU A 97 9.64 10.34 -11.24
N LEU A 98 8.49 10.20 -10.59
CA LEU A 98 7.24 9.79 -11.22
C LEU A 98 6.62 10.91 -12.08
N GLY A 99 6.88 12.18 -11.74
CA GLY A 99 6.48 13.38 -12.46
C GLY A 99 5.28 14.11 -11.84
N ASP A 100 5.01 15.32 -12.34
CA ASP A 100 4.11 16.31 -11.72
C ASP A 100 2.64 15.88 -11.60
N ASN A 101 2.24 14.86 -12.35
CA ASN A 101 0.90 14.29 -12.25
C ASN A 101 0.71 13.42 -11.01
N TRP A 102 1.78 13.06 -10.31
CA TRP A 102 1.70 12.27 -9.09
C TRP A 102 1.56 13.19 -7.88
N GLN A 103 0.72 12.76 -6.95
CA GLN A 103 0.54 13.42 -5.66
C GLN A 103 0.55 12.41 -4.53
N PHE A 104 0.90 12.88 -3.34
CA PHE A 104 0.78 12.09 -2.14
C PHE A 104 -0.02 12.81 -1.05
N LEU A 105 -0.68 12.02 -0.22
CA LEU A 105 -1.26 12.41 1.07
C LEU A 105 -0.53 11.61 2.15
N VAL A 106 -0.33 12.18 3.33
CA VAL A 106 0.43 11.53 4.40
C VAL A 106 -0.14 11.92 5.75
N THR A 107 -0.11 10.99 6.71
CA THR A 107 -0.41 11.29 8.12
C THR A 107 0.66 12.20 8.74
N ASP A 108 0.39 12.68 9.95
CA ASP A 108 1.46 13.14 10.82
C ASP A 108 2.39 11.96 11.23
N VAL A 109 3.42 12.25 12.04
CA VAL A 109 4.29 11.21 12.58
C VAL A 109 3.64 10.64 13.83
N THR A 110 3.58 9.31 13.93
CA THR A 110 3.15 8.70 15.19
C THR A 110 4.14 9.01 16.31
N LEU A 111 3.74 9.85 17.26
CA LEU A 111 4.59 10.31 18.38
C LEU A 111 4.76 9.26 19.48
N GLY A 112 3.83 8.30 19.57
CA GLY A 112 3.90 7.22 20.55
C GLY A 112 5.03 6.23 20.22
N THR A 113 5.75 5.76 21.24
CA THR A 113 6.89 4.84 21.07
C THR A 113 6.54 3.56 20.30
N SER A 114 5.31 3.07 20.45
CA SER A 114 4.83 1.87 19.74
C SER A 114 4.64 2.08 18.23
N GLY A 115 4.55 3.33 17.76
CA GLY A 115 4.38 3.65 16.35
C GLY A 115 5.68 3.99 15.61
N ASN A 116 6.82 3.84 16.28
CA ASN A 116 8.16 3.89 15.69
C ASN A 116 8.46 5.17 14.87
N SER A 117 7.80 6.30 15.13
CA SER A 117 7.93 7.53 14.32
C SER A 117 7.66 7.31 12.82
N GLU A 118 6.68 6.47 12.52
CA GLU A 118 6.23 6.20 11.15
C GLU A 118 5.01 7.04 10.78
N ARG A 119 4.85 7.21 9.47
CA ARG A 119 3.70 7.78 8.79
C ARG A 119 3.14 6.75 7.82
N MET A 120 1.88 6.91 7.48
CA MET A 120 1.26 6.23 6.35
C MET A 120 0.96 7.24 5.25
N ALA A 121 1.10 6.80 4.01
CA ALA A 121 0.88 7.66 2.85
C ALA A 121 -0.01 7.00 1.81
N TYR A 122 -0.68 7.84 1.03
CA TYR A 122 -1.24 7.46 -0.25
C TYR A 122 -0.49 8.19 -1.35
N LEU A 123 -0.13 7.49 -2.41
CA LEU A 123 0.49 8.04 -3.62
C LEU A 123 -0.40 7.71 -4.82
N TYR A 124 -0.73 8.69 -5.65
CA TYR A 124 -1.71 8.52 -6.71
C TYR A 124 -1.45 9.39 -7.94
N ASP A 125 -1.90 8.89 -9.10
CA ASP A 125 -1.82 9.61 -10.37
C ASP A 125 -3.10 10.42 -10.61
N ARG A 126 -2.96 11.75 -10.55
CA ARG A 126 -4.06 12.72 -10.64
C ARG A 126 -4.79 12.71 -11.98
N ARG A 127 -4.20 12.10 -13.01
CA ARG A 127 -4.83 11.95 -14.33
C ARG A 127 -6.01 10.98 -14.30
N LYS A 128 -6.02 10.04 -13.35
CA LYS A 128 -7.09 9.04 -13.19
C LYS A 128 -7.79 9.15 -11.84
N VAL A 129 -7.06 9.50 -10.79
CA VAL A 129 -7.54 9.47 -9.41
C VAL A 129 -7.65 10.89 -8.85
N SER A 130 -8.82 11.27 -8.36
CA SER A 130 -9.04 12.55 -7.68
C SER A 130 -9.30 12.35 -6.20
N PHE A 131 -8.72 13.20 -5.36
CA PHE A 131 -9.01 13.27 -3.93
C PHE A 131 -10.39 13.88 -3.68
N THR A 132 -11.19 13.30 -2.78
CA THR A 132 -12.55 13.79 -2.50
C THR A 132 -12.61 14.92 -1.47
N GLY A 133 -11.51 15.18 -0.76
CA GLY A 133 -11.46 16.11 0.37
C GLY A 133 -11.42 15.43 1.74
N LEU A 134 -11.74 14.13 1.82
CA LEU A 134 -11.66 13.36 3.07
C LEU A 134 -10.25 12.83 3.31
N ALA A 135 -9.56 13.33 4.33
CA ALA A 135 -8.36 12.70 4.89
C ALA A 135 -8.46 12.79 6.42
N ALA A 136 -8.33 11.65 7.10
CA ALA A 136 -8.55 11.55 8.54
C ALA A 136 -7.75 10.40 9.14
N GLU A 137 -7.50 10.48 10.43
CA GLU A 137 -7.02 9.35 11.23
C GLU A 137 -8.17 8.77 12.05
N LEU A 138 -8.23 7.45 12.13
CA LEU A 138 -9.28 6.76 12.88
C LEU A 138 -8.92 6.72 14.37
N VAL A 139 -9.73 7.38 15.18
CA VAL A 139 -9.76 7.21 16.64
C VAL A 139 -10.84 6.19 16.99
N LEU A 140 -10.49 5.16 17.76
CA LEU A 140 -11.47 4.18 18.21
C LEU A 140 -12.46 4.83 19.19
N PRO A 141 -13.77 4.71 18.95
CA PRO A 141 -14.77 5.28 19.82
C PRO A 141 -14.92 4.46 21.10
N LYS A 142 -15.19 5.13 22.22
CA LYS A 142 -15.62 4.47 23.46
C LYS A 142 -16.94 3.73 23.27
N ASP A 143 -16.98 2.48 23.72
CA ASP A 143 -18.23 1.74 23.82
C ASP A 143 -19.14 2.37 24.88
N LYS A 144 -20.44 2.49 24.58
CA LYS A 144 -21.41 3.25 25.39
C LYS A 144 -21.41 2.90 26.89
N ASN A 145 -21.10 1.64 27.22
CA ASN A 145 -21.12 1.12 28.60
C ASN A 145 -19.71 0.80 29.14
N ALA A 146 -18.65 1.15 28.41
CA ALA A 146 -17.29 0.92 28.89
C ALA A 146 -16.94 1.94 29.97
N GLU A 147 -16.21 1.53 31.00
CA GLU A 147 -15.71 2.46 32.02
C GLU A 147 -14.56 3.32 31.48
N GLN A 148 -13.68 2.72 30.67
CA GLN A 148 -12.46 3.34 30.15
C GLN A 148 -12.53 3.56 28.63
N GLU A 149 -11.70 4.47 28.14
CA GLU A 149 -11.46 4.63 26.70
C GLU A 149 -10.76 3.37 26.13
N PRO A 150 -11.05 2.97 24.88
CA PRO A 150 -10.37 1.83 24.28
C PRO A 150 -8.90 2.16 24.07
N LEU A 151 -8.06 1.14 24.17
CA LEU A 151 -6.67 1.25 23.72
C LEU A 151 -6.65 1.57 22.23
N GLN A 152 -6.06 2.71 21.88
CA GLN A 152 -5.86 3.11 20.49
C GLN A 152 -4.82 2.22 19.81
N LEU A 153 -4.89 2.12 18.48
CA LEU A 153 -3.91 1.35 17.71
C LEU A 153 -2.51 1.96 17.86
N ALA A 154 -1.48 1.11 17.78
CA ALA A 154 -0.08 1.57 17.85
C ALA A 154 0.25 2.68 16.84
N ARG A 155 -0.39 2.62 15.67
CA ARG A 155 -0.36 3.58 14.58
C ARG A 155 -1.80 3.83 14.16
N SER A 156 -2.26 5.08 14.24
CA SER A 156 -3.64 5.46 13.91
C SER A 156 -3.94 5.13 12.45
N PRO A 157 -4.97 4.32 12.13
CA PRO A 157 -5.31 4.03 10.73
C PRO A 157 -5.55 5.29 9.93
N TYR A 158 -5.01 5.34 8.71
CA TYR A 158 -5.19 6.49 7.84
C TYR A 158 -6.32 6.25 6.86
N VAL A 159 -7.34 7.10 6.93
CA VAL A 159 -8.55 7.02 6.10
C VAL A 159 -8.53 8.17 5.10
N ALA A 160 -8.64 7.88 3.81
CA ALA A 160 -8.75 8.90 2.78
C ALA A 160 -9.73 8.53 1.68
N GLY A 161 -10.46 9.53 1.18
CA GLY A 161 -11.43 9.39 0.11
C GLY A 161 -10.86 9.75 -1.26
N PHE A 162 -11.15 8.91 -2.24
CA PHE A 162 -10.73 9.03 -3.63
C PHE A 162 -11.90 8.79 -4.58
N LYS A 163 -11.74 9.23 -5.82
CA LYS A 163 -12.63 8.91 -6.93
C LYS A 163 -11.81 8.50 -8.13
N ALA A 164 -12.22 7.42 -8.79
CA ALA A 164 -11.67 6.95 -10.05
C ALA A 164 -12.83 6.53 -10.96
N GLY A 165 -12.93 7.13 -12.15
CA GLY A 165 -14.06 6.90 -13.05
C GLY A 165 -15.40 7.18 -12.35
N TRP A 166 -16.26 6.16 -12.33
CA TRP A 166 -17.58 6.19 -11.69
C TRP A 166 -17.56 5.84 -10.21
N ALA A 167 -16.45 5.29 -9.70
CA ALA A 167 -16.31 4.80 -8.34
C ALA A 167 -15.81 5.90 -7.38
N TYR A 168 -16.49 6.02 -6.24
CA TYR A 168 -15.95 6.66 -5.03
C TYR A 168 -15.38 5.58 -4.12
N LEU A 169 -14.19 5.78 -3.57
CA LEU A 169 -13.49 4.83 -2.72
C LEU A 169 -13.05 5.51 -1.44
N THR A 170 -13.35 4.91 -0.29
CA THR A 170 -12.68 5.25 0.96
C THR A 170 -11.65 4.17 1.25
N LEU A 171 -10.37 4.56 1.24
CA LEU A 171 -9.27 3.68 1.63
C LEU A 171 -8.98 3.85 3.12
N ALA A 172 -8.73 2.75 3.81
CA ALA A 172 -8.31 2.72 5.20
C ALA A 172 -7.01 1.90 5.33
N THR A 173 -5.86 2.58 5.33
CA THR A 173 -4.55 1.92 5.43
C THR A 173 -4.12 1.73 6.89
N VAL A 174 -3.49 0.59 7.17
CA VAL A 174 -2.94 0.26 8.49
C VAL A 174 -1.51 -0.28 8.42
N HIS A 175 -0.78 -0.12 9.52
CA HIS A 175 0.40 -0.90 9.86
C HIS A 175 0.21 -1.44 11.28
N ILE A 176 -0.41 -2.61 11.39
CA ILE A 176 -0.85 -3.20 12.66
C ILE A 176 0.35 -3.59 13.52
N TYR A 177 0.20 -3.51 14.84
CA TYR A 177 1.22 -3.93 15.79
C TYR A 177 1.73 -5.36 15.55
N TYR A 178 3.06 -5.52 15.45
CA TYR A 178 3.69 -6.84 15.20
C TYR A 178 3.65 -7.76 16.44
N GLY A 179 3.95 -7.23 17.63
CA GLY A 179 3.96 -8.01 18.86
C GLY A 179 5.16 -8.95 19.02
N LYS A 180 4.92 -10.11 19.64
CA LYS A 180 5.99 -11.06 20.02
C LYS A 180 6.48 -11.97 18.88
N GLY A 181 6.08 -11.73 17.63
CA GLY A 181 6.47 -12.55 16.48
C GLY A 181 5.91 -13.98 16.49
N VAL A 182 4.84 -14.20 17.25
CA VAL A 182 4.06 -15.46 17.25
C VAL A 182 2.86 -15.33 16.30
N ALA A 183 2.23 -16.44 15.92
CA ALA A 183 1.10 -16.43 14.97
C ALA A 183 -0.12 -15.62 15.47
N VAL A 184 -0.43 -15.73 16.77
CA VAL A 184 -1.51 -14.97 17.42
C VAL A 184 -0.94 -14.17 18.58
N ASP A 185 -0.78 -12.87 18.40
CA ASP A 185 -0.52 -11.93 19.48
C ASP A 185 -1.85 -11.27 19.90
N PRO A 186 -2.23 -11.30 21.20
CA PRO A 186 -3.52 -10.78 21.64
C PRO A 186 -3.76 -9.31 21.27
N ARG A 187 -2.73 -8.46 21.43
CA ARG A 187 -2.85 -7.04 21.08
C ARG A 187 -3.04 -6.86 19.58
N ARG A 188 -2.26 -7.59 18.76
CA ARG A 188 -2.43 -7.57 17.30
C ARG A 188 -3.85 -7.97 16.89
N PHE A 189 -4.35 -9.06 17.46
CA PHE A 189 -5.71 -9.52 17.19
C PHE A 189 -6.77 -8.47 17.57
N ASP A 190 -6.63 -7.86 18.75
CA ASP A 190 -7.56 -6.82 19.22
C ASP A 190 -7.50 -5.55 18.35
N GLU A 191 -6.32 -5.14 17.88
CA GLU A 191 -6.16 -4.04 16.92
C GLU A 191 -6.90 -4.35 15.61
N ILE A 192 -6.69 -5.52 15.01
CA ILE A 192 -7.35 -5.94 13.76
C ILE A 192 -8.88 -5.98 13.94
N LYS A 193 -9.34 -6.58 15.02
CA LYS A 193 -10.77 -6.74 15.33
C LYS A 193 -11.45 -5.39 15.56
N SER A 194 -10.83 -4.52 16.37
CA SER A 194 -11.38 -3.20 16.69
C SER A 194 -11.41 -2.30 15.46
N PHE A 195 -10.33 -2.30 14.67
CA PHE A 195 -10.26 -1.58 13.41
C PHE A 195 -11.36 -2.04 12.45
N SER A 196 -11.39 -3.34 12.12
CA SER A 196 -12.32 -3.91 11.14
C SER A 196 -13.78 -3.64 11.51
N ARG A 197 -14.16 -3.86 12.77
CA ARG A 197 -15.52 -3.60 13.25
C ARG A 197 -15.87 -2.12 13.23
N THR A 198 -14.95 -1.25 13.61
CA THR A 198 -15.20 0.20 13.65
C THR A 198 -15.44 0.75 12.26
N ILE A 199 -14.57 0.47 11.29
CA ILE A 199 -14.74 1.02 9.94
C ILE A 199 -15.97 0.42 9.23
N ALA A 200 -16.29 -0.87 9.45
CA ALA A 200 -17.51 -1.46 8.92
C ALA A 200 -18.77 -0.80 9.49
N LYS A 201 -18.84 -0.65 10.81
CA LYS A 201 -19.98 -0.04 11.50
C LYS A 201 -20.20 1.43 11.09
N HIS A 202 -19.13 2.12 10.74
CA HIS A 202 -19.14 3.54 10.41
C HIS A 202 -18.94 3.83 8.91
N ALA A 203 -19.02 2.81 8.04
CA ALA A 203 -18.71 2.93 6.61
C ALA A 203 -19.40 4.12 5.92
N ALA A 204 -20.69 4.34 6.20
CA ALA A 204 -21.43 5.50 5.70
C ALA A 204 -20.81 6.84 6.13
N LYS A 205 -20.46 6.98 7.41
CA LYS A 205 -19.88 8.22 7.95
C LYS A 205 -18.45 8.48 7.47
N LEU A 206 -17.77 7.44 7.02
CA LEU A 206 -16.44 7.51 6.44
C LEU A 206 -16.47 7.70 4.91
N SER A 207 -17.64 7.82 4.29
CA SER A 207 -17.72 8.03 2.85
C SER A 207 -17.28 9.43 2.47
N GLY A 208 -16.43 9.51 1.45
CA GLY A 208 -16.06 10.76 0.78
C GLY A 208 -16.95 11.11 -0.42
N ALA A 209 -18.05 10.39 -0.64
CA ALA A 209 -18.94 10.60 -1.79
C ALA A 209 -19.76 11.90 -1.65
N PRO A 210 -20.12 12.54 -2.78
CA PRO A 210 -20.85 13.81 -2.77
C PRO A 210 -22.28 13.66 -2.25
N GLN A 211 -22.73 14.69 -1.54
CA GLN A 211 -24.13 14.86 -1.14
C GLN A 211 -24.72 16.06 -1.89
N TYR A 212 -25.81 15.84 -2.62
CA TYR A 212 -26.39 16.85 -3.52
C TYR A 212 -27.51 17.67 -2.88
N LYS A 213 -27.93 17.37 -1.65
CA LYS A 213 -28.93 18.13 -0.91
C LYS A 213 -28.71 18.01 0.60
N PRO A 214 -29.05 19.05 1.40
CA PRO A 214 -29.02 18.97 2.86
C PRO A 214 -29.91 17.83 3.38
N GLY A 215 -29.43 17.12 4.40
CA GLY A 215 -30.17 16.03 5.04
C GLY A 215 -30.32 14.76 4.19
N ALA A 216 -29.60 14.65 3.06
CA ALA A 216 -29.52 13.40 2.33
C ALA A 216 -28.96 12.29 3.23
N GLU A 217 -29.50 11.08 3.09
CA GLU A 217 -28.94 9.90 3.74
C GLU A 217 -27.49 9.69 3.27
N VAL A 218 -26.56 9.61 4.21
CA VAL A 218 -25.16 9.30 3.91
C VAL A 218 -25.06 7.80 3.66
N LYS A 219 -24.63 7.43 2.47
CA LYS A 219 -24.43 6.03 2.07
C LYS A 219 -22.93 5.72 2.09
N PRO A 220 -22.53 4.47 2.41
CA PRO A 220 -21.15 4.06 2.20
C PRO A 220 -20.80 4.12 0.71
N ASP A 221 -19.59 4.56 0.41
CA ASP A 221 -18.95 4.30 -0.88
C ASP A 221 -18.16 2.98 -0.81
N ASN A 222 -17.26 2.74 -1.76
CA ASN A 222 -16.44 1.55 -1.77
C ASN A 222 -15.36 1.65 -0.67
N LEU A 223 -15.67 1.16 0.53
CA LEU A 223 -14.72 1.07 1.63
C LEU A 223 -13.75 -0.09 1.42
N ILE A 224 -12.44 0.20 1.38
CA ILE A 224 -11.38 -0.79 1.21
C ILE A 224 -10.36 -0.62 2.33
N MET A 225 -10.10 -1.69 3.07
CA MET A 225 -8.96 -1.75 3.99
C MET A 225 -7.76 -2.37 3.28
N LEU A 226 -6.57 -1.86 3.59
CA LEU A 226 -5.32 -2.33 3.00
C LEU A 226 -4.12 -1.98 3.89
N GLY A 227 -2.96 -2.55 3.61
CA GLY A 227 -1.74 -2.29 4.40
C GLY A 227 -1.14 -3.55 4.99
N ASP A 228 -0.23 -3.35 5.93
CA ASP A 228 0.44 -4.41 6.67
C ASP A 228 -0.35 -4.74 7.94
N PHE A 229 -1.03 -5.90 7.93
CA PHE A 229 -1.79 -6.41 9.06
C PHE A 229 -0.97 -7.32 9.98
N ASN A 230 0.28 -7.64 9.61
CA ASN A 230 1.12 -8.59 10.32
C ASN A 230 0.44 -9.96 10.56
N ILE A 231 -0.38 -10.42 9.61
CA ILE A 231 -1.04 -11.74 9.64
C ILE A 231 -0.09 -12.85 9.19
N PHE A 232 0.18 -13.81 10.06
CA PHE A 232 1.14 -14.88 9.78
C PHE A 232 0.57 -15.97 8.87
N ASN A 233 -0.68 -16.38 9.12
CA ASN A 233 -1.37 -17.44 8.39
C ASN A 233 -2.83 -17.05 8.13
N ARG A 234 -3.36 -17.41 6.95
CA ARG A 234 -4.76 -17.17 6.55
C ARG A 234 -5.78 -18.01 7.30
N SER A 235 -5.38 -19.15 7.85
CA SER A 235 -6.26 -20.01 8.66
C SER A 235 -6.40 -19.54 10.12
N ASP A 236 -5.94 -18.31 10.41
CA ASP A 236 -5.87 -17.76 11.76
C ASP A 236 -7.09 -16.87 12.09
N VAL A 237 -7.38 -16.70 13.38
CA VAL A 237 -8.49 -15.91 13.93
C VAL A 237 -8.46 -14.45 13.47
N THR A 238 -7.32 -13.95 13.01
CA THR A 238 -7.14 -12.58 12.50
C THR A 238 -7.85 -12.36 11.17
N MET A 239 -7.85 -13.35 10.27
CA MET A 239 -8.65 -13.28 9.04
C MET A 239 -10.15 -13.38 9.34
N GLN A 240 -10.52 -14.20 10.33
CA GLN A 240 -11.88 -14.32 10.79
C GLN A 240 -12.43 -12.96 11.26
N ALA A 241 -11.63 -12.17 11.99
CA ALA A 241 -12.02 -10.83 12.44
C ALA A 241 -12.34 -9.86 11.28
N ILE A 242 -11.59 -9.94 10.17
CA ILE A 242 -11.85 -9.16 8.96
C ILE A 242 -13.16 -9.63 8.29
N THR A 243 -13.32 -10.94 8.10
CA THR A 243 -14.50 -11.49 7.41
C THR A 243 -15.79 -11.34 8.22
N GLU A 244 -15.74 -11.49 9.55
CA GLU A 244 -16.88 -11.28 10.45
C GLU A 244 -17.36 -9.82 10.45
N ALA A 245 -16.45 -8.86 10.24
CA ALA A 245 -16.81 -7.45 10.08
C ALA A 245 -17.48 -7.16 8.73
N GLY A 246 -17.54 -8.12 7.82
CA GLY A 246 -18.18 -8.00 6.51
C GLY A 246 -17.23 -7.56 5.40
N PHE A 247 -15.92 -7.70 5.59
CA PHE A 247 -14.93 -7.50 4.53
C PHE A 247 -14.68 -8.79 3.76
N VAL A 248 -14.45 -8.64 2.46
CA VAL A 248 -14.18 -9.72 1.52
C VAL A 248 -12.75 -9.53 1.00
N VAL A 249 -11.91 -10.53 1.27
CA VAL A 249 -10.59 -10.63 0.64
C VAL A 249 -10.79 -11.21 -0.76
N PRO A 250 -10.24 -10.59 -1.83
CA PRO A 250 -10.27 -11.14 -3.18
C PRO A 250 -9.74 -12.58 -3.24
N GLU A 251 -10.40 -13.46 -3.99
CA GLU A 251 -10.03 -14.89 -4.05
C GLU A 251 -8.60 -15.09 -4.54
N GLU A 252 -8.17 -14.27 -5.50
CA GLU A 252 -6.83 -14.28 -6.07
C GLU A 252 -5.75 -14.00 -5.00
N LEU A 253 -6.06 -13.13 -4.04
CA LEU A 253 -5.16 -12.82 -2.93
C LEU A 253 -5.21 -13.87 -1.82
N LYS A 254 -6.21 -14.76 -1.80
CA LYS A 254 -6.25 -15.92 -0.89
C LYS A 254 -5.39 -17.09 -1.35
N THR A 255 -4.91 -17.07 -2.59
CA THR A 255 -4.11 -18.17 -3.16
C THR A 255 -2.62 -17.84 -3.30
N ILE A 256 -2.20 -16.57 -3.15
CA ILE A 256 -0.76 -16.22 -3.22
C ILE A 256 0.02 -16.88 -2.05
N PRO A 257 1.28 -17.30 -2.23
CA PRO A 257 2.04 -18.02 -1.19
C PRO A 257 2.36 -17.15 0.04
N GLY A 258 2.62 -15.85 -0.15
CA GLY A 258 2.89 -14.89 0.90
C GLY A 258 3.22 -13.51 0.30
N SER A 259 3.17 -12.47 1.11
CA SER A 259 3.46 -11.08 0.71
C SER A 259 4.82 -10.59 1.20
N ASN A 260 5.50 -11.34 2.07
CA ASN A 260 6.90 -11.07 2.43
C ASN A 260 7.86 -11.70 1.40
N VAL A 261 9.11 -11.26 1.38
CA VAL A 261 10.13 -11.75 0.44
C VAL A 261 10.37 -13.27 0.54
N ALA A 262 10.22 -13.88 1.72
CA ALA A 262 10.33 -15.33 1.88
C ALA A 262 9.07 -16.10 1.42
N LYS A 263 7.97 -15.39 1.10
CA LYS A 263 6.68 -15.92 0.64
C LYS A 263 6.07 -16.96 1.58
N ASP A 264 6.31 -16.79 2.89
CA ASP A 264 5.86 -17.70 3.95
C ASP A 264 4.98 -16.99 5.00
N ARG A 265 4.66 -15.71 4.77
CA ARG A 265 3.80 -14.89 5.63
C ARG A 265 2.82 -14.08 4.79
N HIS A 266 1.62 -13.85 5.32
CA HIS A 266 0.52 -13.14 4.66
C HIS A 266 0.26 -11.80 5.33
N TYR A 267 1.33 -11.05 5.61
CA TYR A 267 1.27 -9.84 6.41
C TYR A 267 0.34 -8.80 5.82
N ASP A 268 0.51 -8.55 4.53
CA ASP A 268 -0.20 -7.50 3.80
C ASP A 268 -1.58 -8.01 3.36
N GLN A 269 -2.58 -7.13 3.39
CA GLN A 269 -3.96 -7.44 2.99
C GLN A 269 -4.53 -6.35 2.10
N ILE A 270 -5.47 -6.74 1.24
CA ILE A 270 -6.44 -5.85 0.57
C ILE A 270 -7.79 -6.52 0.73
N ALA A 271 -8.75 -5.84 1.35
CA ALA A 271 -10.11 -6.35 1.52
C ALA A 271 -11.13 -5.23 1.33
N TYR A 272 -12.17 -5.49 0.55
CA TYR A 272 -13.26 -4.53 0.34
C TYR A 272 -14.46 -4.88 1.21
N TYR A 273 -15.17 -3.87 1.69
CA TYR A 273 -16.43 -4.06 2.37
C TYR A 273 -17.43 -4.68 1.38
N LYS A 274 -18.22 -5.67 1.84
CA LYS A 274 -19.09 -6.51 0.98
C LYS A 274 -20.01 -5.77 0.00
N GLN A 275 -20.24 -4.48 0.22
CA GLN A 275 -21.00 -3.63 -0.70
C GLN A 275 -20.03 -2.85 -1.60
N LEU A 276 -20.09 -3.15 -2.91
CA LEU A 276 -19.43 -2.36 -3.95
C LEU A 276 -20.48 -1.64 -4.80
N ALA A 277 -20.13 -0.44 -5.26
CA ALA A 277 -20.96 0.38 -6.13
C ALA A 277 -20.08 1.01 -7.22
N LYS A 278 -20.42 0.73 -8.50
CA LYS A 278 -19.69 1.25 -9.67
C LYS A 278 -18.21 0.84 -9.67
N LEU A 279 -17.90 -0.26 -8.99
CA LEU A 279 -16.57 -0.82 -8.80
C LEU A 279 -16.69 -2.34 -8.84
N LYS A 280 -15.82 -3.02 -9.58
CA LYS A 280 -15.88 -4.48 -9.74
C LYS A 280 -14.49 -5.12 -9.77
N PRO A 281 -14.19 -6.13 -8.93
CA PRO A 281 -12.97 -6.92 -9.07
C PRO A 281 -12.92 -7.58 -10.45
N THR A 282 -11.81 -7.43 -11.18
CA THR A 282 -11.66 -8.00 -12.53
C THR A 282 -11.20 -9.46 -12.53
N GLY A 283 -10.89 -10.00 -11.35
CA GLY A 283 -10.25 -11.30 -11.19
C GLY A 283 -8.73 -11.27 -11.34
N ARG A 284 -8.13 -10.07 -11.31
CA ARG A 284 -6.67 -9.89 -11.40
C ARG A 284 -6.16 -9.23 -10.13
N ALA A 285 -5.31 -9.96 -9.40
CA ALA A 285 -4.64 -9.47 -8.21
C ALA A 285 -3.37 -10.31 -7.98
N GLY A 286 -2.44 -9.82 -7.17
CA GLY A 286 -1.25 -10.58 -6.83
C GLY A 286 -0.23 -9.82 -5.99
N VAL A 287 0.98 -10.37 -5.96
CA VAL A 287 2.18 -9.72 -5.41
C VAL A 287 3.26 -9.68 -6.48
N PHE A 288 4.06 -8.62 -6.53
CA PHE A 288 5.17 -8.52 -7.47
C PHE A 288 6.51 -8.71 -6.77
N ASP A 289 7.19 -9.82 -7.06
CA ASP A 289 8.52 -10.10 -6.51
C ASP A 289 9.61 -9.39 -7.31
N PHE A 290 9.93 -8.17 -6.91
CA PHE A 290 10.99 -7.38 -7.53
C PHE A 290 12.39 -8.00 -7.36
N PHE A 291 12.58 -8.90 -6.38
CA PHE A 291 13.86 -9.50 -6.09
C PHE A 291 14.25 -10.65 -7.03
N GLU A 292 13.33 -11.12 -7.86
CA GLU A 292 13.61 -11.96 -9.03
C GLU A 292 14.32 -11.17 -10.15
N HIS A 293 14.21 -9.83 -10.15
CA HIS A 293 14.64 -8.98 -11.26
C HIS A 293 15.78 -8.03 -10.91
N VAL A 294 15.80 -7.51 -9.68
CA VAL A 294 16.82 -6.56 -9.20
C VAL A 294 17.34 -6.94 -7.82
N TYR A 295 18.57 -6.52 -7.52
CA TYR A 295 19.28 -6.90 -6.29
C TYR A 295 19.41 -8.42 -6.11
N ARG A 296 19.30 -9.23 -7.16
CA ARG A 296 19.17 -10.71 -7.12
C ARG A 296 20.32 -11.31 -6.35
N LEU A 297 20.16 -12.50 -5.76
CA LEU A 297 21.22 -13.09 -4.93
C LEU A 297 22.55 -13.24 -5.70
N GLU A 298 22.48 -13.53 -7.00
CA GLU A 298 23.64 -13.54 -7.91
C GLU A 298 24.31 -12.18 -8.14
N ASP A 299 23.61 -11.07 -7.84
CA ASP A 299 24.13 -9.70 -7.96
C ASP A 299 25.00 -9.30 -6.75
N GLU A 300 25.16 -10.14 -5.70
CA GLU A 300 25.83 -9.80 -4.43
C GLU A 300 27.21 -9.14 -4.62
N ALA A 301 28.04 -9.71 -5.50
CA ALA A 301 29.39 -9.21 -5.75
C ALA A 301 29.40 -7.77 -6.31
N ALA A 302 28.37 -7.39 -7.08
CA ALA A 302 28.26 -6.06 -7.67
C ALA A 302 27.98 -4.97 -6.62
N TYR A 303 27.54 -5.34 -5.42
CA TYR A 303 27.20 -4.43 -4.32
C TYR A 303 28.23 -4.42 -3.19
N ALA A 304 29.38 -5.10 -3.34
CA ALA A 304 30.38 -5.23 -2.28
C ALA A 304 30.82 -3.87 -1.71
N ARG A 305 31.12 -2.89 -2.59
CA ARG A 305 31.52 -1.52 -2.21
C ARG A 305 30.44 -0.77 -1.42
N GLU A 306 29.19 -0.89 -1.84
CA GLU A 306 28.06 -0.21 -1.20
C GLU A 306 27.71 -0.80 0.18
N ARG A 307 28.21 -2.00 0.46
CA ARG A 307 28.05 -2.72 1.72
C ARG A 307 29.18 -2.50 2.71
N GLU A 308 30.26 -1.79 2.37
CA GLU A 308 31.42 -1.61 3.26
C GLU A 308 31.05 -0.92 4.59
N THR A 309 30.21 0.11 4.54
CA THR A 309 29.86 0.91 5.74
C THR A 309 28.68 0.35 6.53
N LYS A 310 27.70 -0.22 5.82
CA LYS A 310 26.47 -0.80 6.39
C LYS A 310 26.20 -2.14 5.69
N PRO A 311 26.91 -3.21 6.05
CA PRO A 311 26.90 -4.47 5.29
C PRO A 311 25.61 -5.29 5.39
N GLY A 312 24.73 -4.95 6.35
CA GLY A 312 23.63 -5.83 6.78
C GLY A 312 24.17 -7.13 7.40
N ARG A 313 23.27 -8.04 7.81
CA ARG A 313 23.69 -9.37 8.32
C ARG A 313 24.17 -10.30 7.21
N SER A 314 23.63 -10.12 6.01
CA SER A 314 23.96 -10.83 4.77
C SER A 314 23.52 -9.97 3.59
N PHE A 315 23.86 -10.35 2.35
CA PHE A 315 23.30 -9.65 1.20
C PHE A 315 21.77 -9.76 1.13
N LYS A 316 21.22 -10.94 1.49
CA LYS A 316 19.78 -11.18 1.59
C LYS A 316 19.10 -10.23 2.57
N ASP A 317 19.71 -9.95 3.71
CA ASP A 317 19.21 -8.96 4.68
C ASP A 317 19.42 -7.53 4.17
N TRP A 318 20.62 -7.21 3.66
CA TRP A 318 20.97 -5.86 3.21
C TRP A 318 20.06 -5.32 2.10
N ARG A 319 19.76 -6.15 1.08
CA ARG A 319 18.93 -5.74 -0.06
C ARG A 319 17.52 -5.30 0.35
N THR A 320 16.99 -5.81 1.46
CA THR A 320 15.67 -5.41 1.97
C THR A 320 15.63 -3.96 2.47
N TYR A 321 16.75 -3.40 2.94
CA TYR A 321 16.84 -1.97 3.28
C TYR A 321 17.02 -1.07 2.05
N ARG A 322 17.34 -1.65 0.89
CA ARG A 322 17.37 -0.91 -0.40
C ARG A 322 15.99 -0.86 -1.03
N MET A 323 15.27 -1.98 -1.00
CA MET A 323 13.91 -2.10 -1.53
C MET A 323 12.91 -2.19 -0.38
N SER A 324 12.50 -3.40 -0.01
CA SER A 324 11.70 -3.73 1.18
C SER A 324 11.86 -5.23 1.50
N ASP A 325 11.45 -5.67 2.68
CA ASP A 325 11.19 -7.08 3.04
C ASP A 325 9.74 -7.52 2.76
N HIS A 326 8.89 -6.57 2.34
CA HIS A 326 7.54 -6.81 1.82
C HIS A 326 7.50 -6.61 0.30
N LEU A 327 6.65 -7.41 -0.36
CA LEU A 327 6.34 -7.30 -1.78
C LEU A 327 5.08 -6.46 -1.97
N PRO A 328 5.02 -5.58 -2.97
CA PRO A 328 3.80 -4.83 -3.27
C PRO A 328 2.66 -5.79 -3.62
N MET A 329 1.57 -5.71 -2.86
CA MET A 329 0.33 -6.42 -3.11
C MET A 329 -0.61 -5.52 -3.90
N TRP A 330 -1.32 -6.06 -4.88
CA TRP A 330 -2.17 -5.27 -5.76
C TRP A 330 -3.44 -6.01 -6.19
N ILE A 331 -4.45 -5.22 -6.58
CA ILE A 331 -5.69 -5.67 -7.21
C ILE A 331 -6.05 -4.73 -8.36
N GLU A 332 -6.65 -5.28 -9.41
CA GLU A 332 -7.30 -4.49 -10.44
C GLU A 332 -8.83 -4.47 -10.26
N LEU A 333 -9.40 -3.27 -10.40
CA LEU A 333 -10.81 -3.00 -10.22
C LEU A 333 -11.36 -2.28 -11.46
N GLY A 334 -12.46 -2.75 -12.04
CA GLY A 334 -13.21 -2.03 -13.06
C GLY A 334 -13.91 -0.81 -12.46
N ILE A 335 -13.79 0.34 -13.11
CA ILE A 335 -14.29 1.65 -12.64
C ILE A 335 -15.18 2.37 -13.66
N ASP A 336 -15.42 1.77 -14.82
CA ASP A 336 -16.40 2.24 -15.78
C ASP A 336 -17.75 1.54 -15.57
N ASP A 337 -18.79 2.33 -15.29
CA ASP A 337 -20.15 1.87 -15.08
C ASP A 337 -21.14 2.51 -16.09
N SER A 338 -20.61 3.06 -17.19
CA SER A 338 -21.39 3.80 -18.18
C SER A 338 -22.54 2.97 -18.78
N ASP A 339 -22.27 1.73 -19.20
CA ASP A 339 -23.30 0.86 -19.81
C ASP A 339 -24.39 0.46 -18.82
N THR A 340 -24.02 0.16 -17.57
CA THR A 340 -24.98 -0.13 -16.49
C THR A 340 -25.87 1.09 -16.26
N TYR A 341 -25.26 2.28 -16.18
CA TYR A 341 -25.97 3.53 -15.97
C TYR A 341 -26.97 3.82 -17.10
N LEU A 342 -26.52 3.76 -18.36
CA LEU A 342 -27.37 4.01 -19.54
C LEU A 342 -28.49 2.99 -19.67
N SER A 343 -28.22 1.71 -19.34
CA SER A 343 -29.24 0.66 -19.37
C SER A 343 -30.32 0.88 -18.30
N GLY A 344 -29.97 1.44 -17.15
CA GLY A 344 -30.92 1.76 -16.08
C GLY A 344 -31.79 3.00 -16.34
N LEU A 345 -31.59 3.71 -17.45
CA LEU A 345 -32.45 4.82 -17.90
C LEU A 345 -33.56 4.38 -18.85
N LYS A 346 -33.53 3.13 -19.33
CA LYS A 346 -34.62 2.50 -20.08
C LYS A 346 -35.60 1.87 -19.12
#